data_AF-A0A2W4P5C3-F1
#
_entry.id   AF-A0A2W4P5C3-F1
#
_cell.length_a   1.000
_cell.length_b   1.000
_cell.length_c   1.000
_cell.angle_alpha   90.00
_cell.angle_beta   90.00
_cell.angle_gamma   90.00
#
_symmetry.space_group_name_H-M   'P 1'
#
loop_
_entity.id
_entity.type
_entity.pdbx_description
1 polymer ?
#
loop_
_entity_poly.entity_id
_entity_poly.type
_entity_poly.pdbx_seq_one_letter_code
_entity_poly.pdbx_strand_id
1 'polypeptide(L)' 'MTDADSAFNHLYWDSSFEIVQALIEKYPTVNVDSVGLEQLYRWIIDLPNFVDEPELANDSILNEILREWYEEVNS' A
#
# COMPACT_ATOMS: atom_id res chain seq x y z
N MET A 1 -30.40 -4.35 4.78
CA MET A 1 -29.27 -3.70 4.09
C MET A 1 -28.05 -4.29 4.76
N THR A 2 -27.42 -5.26 4.13
CA THR A 2 -26.46 -6.18 4.75
C THR A 2 -25.19 -5.45 5.16
N ASP A 3 -24.81 -5.58 6.43
CA ASP A 3 -23.60 -5.09 7.09
C ASP A 3 -22.29 -5.71 6.56
N ALA A 4 -22.19 -5.98 5.25
CA ALA A 4 -21.04 -6.64 4.62
C ALA A 4 -19.96 -5.66 4.15
N ASP A 5 -20.29 -4.38 3.93
CA ASP A 5 -19.31 -3.35 3.52
C ASP A 5 -18.40 -2.88 4.67
N SER A 6 -18.77 -3.15 5.94
CA SER A 6 -18.00 -2.71 7.10
C SER A 6 -16.71 -3.50 7.36
N ALA A 7 -16.40 -4.52 6.55
CA ALA A 7 -15.19 -5.34 6.67
C ALA A 7 -14.17 -5.08 5.55
N PHE A 8 -14.52 -4.30 4.52
CA PHE A 8 -13.61 -3.99 3.42
C PHE A 8 -12.93 -2.66 3.69
N ASN A 9 -11.71 -2.71 4.23
CA ASN A 9 -10.98 -1.49 4.55
C ASN A 9 -10.50 -0.82 3.26
N HIS A 10 -11.18 0.25 2.85
CA HIS A 10 -10.82 1.07 1.69
C HIS A 10 -9.47 1.73 1.90
N LEU A 11 -8.57 1.60 0.92
CA LEU A 11 -7.24 2.20 0.94
C LEU A 11 -7.22 3.47 0.10
N TYR A 12 -6.71 4.52 0.72
CA TYR A 12 -6.43 5.82 0.12
C TYR A 12 -4.93 6.11 0.22
N TRP A 13 -4.41 7.03 -0.60
CA TRP A 13 -2.98 7.36 -0.60
C TRP A 13 -2.46 7.88 0.75
N ASP A 14 -3.33 8.44 1.59
CA ASP A 14 -3.02 8.93 2.94
C ASP A 14 -3.09 7.84 4.02
N SER A 15 -3.50 6.61 3.67
CA SER A 15 -3.61 5.44 4.55
C SER A 15 -2.36 4.57 4.47
N SER A 16 -1.18 5.17 4.71
CA SER A 16 0.12 4.53 4.46
C SER A 16 0.33 3.24 5.24
N PHE A 17 -0.05 3.23 6.53
CA PHE A 17 0.00 2.05 7.38
C PHE A 17 -0.83 0.89 6.82
N GLU A 18 -2.09 1.14 6.49
CA GLU A 18 -3.01 0.12 5.96
C GLU A 18 -2.54 -0.40 4.59
N ILE A 19 -1.98 0.47 3.75
CA ILE A 19 -1.35 0.06 2.49
C ILE A 19 -0.16 -0.87 2.77
N VAL A 20 0.72 -0.53 3.72
CA VAL A 20 1.87 -1.35 4.08
C VAL A 20 1.45 -2.72 4.61
N GLN A 21 0.43 -2.79 5.47
CA GLN A 21 -0.10 -4.07 5.95
C GLN A 21 -0.61 -4.93 4.78
N ALA A 22 -1.37 -4.34 3.85
CA ALA A 22 -1.85 -5.04 2.66
C ALA A 22 -0.70 -5.52 1.75
N LEU A 23 0.38 -4.73 1.62
CA LEU A 23 1.58 -5.11 0.87
C LEU A 23 2.36 -6.24 1.53
N ILE A 24 2.50 -6.23 2.86
CA ILE A 24 3.15 -7.31 3.63
C ILE A 24 2.36 -8.61 3.49
N GLU A 25 1.03 -8.57 3.62
CA GLU A 25 0.17 -9.73 3.43
C GLU A 25 0.27 -10.31 2.01
N LYS A 26 0.29 -9.45 0.99
CA LYS A 26 0.34 -9.85 -0.43
C LYS A 26 1.73 -10.29 -0.89
N TYR A 27 2.79 -9.71 -0.33
CA TYR A 27 4.19 -9.93 -0.73
C TYR A 27 5.10 -10.23 0.48
N PRO A 28 4.85 -11.32 1.25
CA PRO A 28 5.51 -11.58 2.53
C PRO A 28 7.01 -11.90 2.43
N THR A 29 7.52 -12.18 1.23
CA THR A 29 8.92 -12.57 1.01
C THR A 29 9.68 -11.58 0.11
N VAL A 30 9.09 -10.41 -0.17
CA VAL A 30 9.76 -9.41 -0.99
C VAL A 30 10.94 -8.80 -0.24
N ASN A 31 12.03 -8.55 -0.95
CA ASN A 31 13.09 -7.71 -0.42
C ASN A 31 12.71 -6.23 -0.66
N VAL A 32 12.25 -5.55 0.39
CA VAL A 32 11.79 -4.15 0.31
C VAL A 32 12.88 -3.21 -0.23
N ASP A 33 14.16 -3.47 0.06
CA ASP A 33 15.30 -2.69 -0.45
C ASP A 33 15.42 -2.68 -1.98
N SER A 34 14.82 -3.67 -2.64
CA SER A 34 14.85 -3.81 -4.10
C SER A 34 13.63 -3.20 -4.79
N VAL A 35 12.65 -2.69 -4.03
CA VAL A 35 11.40 -2.17 -4.56
C VAL A 35 11.59 -0.72 -5.02
N GLY A 36 11.43 -0.48 -6.33
CA GLY A 36 11.40 0.88 -6.90
C GLY A 36 9.99 1.49 -6.87
N LEU A 37 9.90 2.82 -6.97
CA LEU A 37 8.63 3.57 -6.89
C LEU A 37 7.60 3.14 -7.95
N GLU A 38 8.04 2.85 -9.18
CA GLU A 38 7.13 2.37 -10.23
C GLU A 38 6.53 1.00 -9.89
N GLN A 39 7.33 0.10 -9.32
CA GLN A 39 6.88 -1.22 -8.89
C GLN A 39 5.90 -1.10 -7.72
N LEU A 40 6.24 -0.25 -6.74
CA LEU A 40 5.39 0.03 -5.59
C LEU A 40 4.04 0.61 -6.01
N TYR A 41 4.05 1.63 -6.87
CA TYR A 41 2.83 2.25 -7.42
C TYR A 41 1.91 1.20 -8.04
N ARG A 42 2.43 0.36 -8.95
CA ARG A 42 1.65 -0.70 -9.59
C ARG A 42 1.05 -1.66 -8.57
N TRP A 43 1.82 -2.08 -7.57
CA TRP A 43 1.33 -2.97 -6.53
C TRP A 43 0.21 -2.37 -5.69
N ILE A 44 0.28 -1.08 -5.39
CA ILE A 44 -0.74 -0.37 -4.59
C ILE A 44 -2.04 -0.23 -5.37
N ILE A 45 -1.99 0.25 -6.62
CA ILE A 45 -3.21 0.41 -7.43
C ILE A 45 -3.85 -0.93 -7.82
N ASP A 46 -3.08 -2.02 -7.80
CA ASP A 46 -3.55 -3.40 -8.00
C ASP A 46 -4.07 -4.05 -6.70
N LEU A 47 -4.09 -3.35 -5.56
CA LEU A 47 -4.74 -3.84 -4.35
C LEU A 47 -6.26 -3.84 -4.54
N PRO A 48 -6.97 -4.95 -4.22
CA PRO A 48 -8.40 -5.08 -4.49
C PRO A 48 -9.25 -4.04 -3.73
N ASN A 49 -8.73 -3.49 -2.64
CA ASN A 49 -9.37 -2.50 -1.77
C ASN A 49 -8.83 -1.07 -1.94
N PHE A 50 -7.95 -0.83 -2.92
CA PHE A 50 -7.52 0.52 -3.26
C PHE A 50 -8.61 1.26 -4.04
N VAL A 51 -9.02 2.42 -3.55
CA VAL A 51 -10.17 3.18 -4.07
C VAL A 51 -9.88 4.65 -4.33
N ASP A 52 -8.62 5.07 -4.22
CA ASP A 52 -8.19 6.43 -4.52
C ASP A 52 -7.92 6.65 -6.01
N GLU A 53 -7.73 7.91 -6.40
CA GLU A 53 -7.35 8.28 -7.76
C GLU A 53 -5.87 7.95 -8.02
N PRO A 54 -5.52 7.05 -8.98
CA PRO A 54 -4.13 6.71 -9.26
C PRO A 54 -3.25 7.90 -9.64
N GLU A 55 -3.85 8.94 -10.23
CA GLU A 55 -3.16 10.17 -10.67
C GLU A 55 -2.67 11.06 -9.52
N LEU A 56 -3.17 10.86 -8.29
CA LEU A 56 -2.70 11.58 -7.11
C LEU A 56 -1.32 11.10 -6.62
N ALA A 57 -0.88 9.92 -7.06
CA ALA A 57 0.41 9.39 -6.73
C ALA A 57 1.54 10.34 -7.16
N ASN A 58 2.52 10.50 -6.29
CA ASN A 58 3.75 11.21 -6.57
C ASN A 58 4.90 10.61 -5.76
N ASP A 59 6.13 10.96 -6.09
CA ASP A 59 7.32 10.42 -5.44
C ASP A 59 7.30 10.62 -3.91
N SER A 60 6.70 11.70 -3.39
CA SER A 60 6.63 11.94 -1.94
C SER A 60 5.77 10.89 -1.25
N ILE A 61 4.56 10.65 -1.76
CA ILE A 61 3.62 9.64 -1.22
C ILE A 61 4.25 8.25 -1.30
N LEU A 62 4.80 7.90 -2.47
CA LEU A 62 5.37 6.56 -2.67
C LEU A 62 6.61 6.32 -1.81
N ASN A 63 7.47 7.33 -1.61
CA ASN A 63 8.60 7.21 -0.70
C ASN A 63 8.19 7.12 0.77
N GLU A 64 7.10 7.77 1.17
CA GLU A 64 6.56 7.65 2.53
C GLU A 64 6.10 6.22 2.80
N ILE A 65 5.30 5.65 1.89
CA ILE A 65 4.84 4.26 1.99
C ILE A 65 6.02 3.28 1.94
N LEU A 66 7.00 3.50 1.05
CA LEU A 66 8.18 2.63 0.95
C LEU A 66 9.02 2.65 2.23
N ARG A 67 9.19 3.84 2.83
CA ARG A 67 9.92 4.02 4.09
C ARG A 67 9.20 3.30 5.23
N GLU A 68 7.89 3.46 5.33
CA GLU A 68 7.09 2.78 6.36
C GLU A 68 7.15 1.26 6.19
N TRP A 69 7.08 0.75 4.94
CA TRP A 69 7.26 -0.68 4.68
C TRP A 69 8.64 -1.18 5.13
N TYR A 70 9.69 -0.41 4.84
CA TYR A 70 11.03 -0.74 5.29
C TYR A 70 11.15 -0.74 6.83
N GLU A 71 10.54 0.23 7.51
CA GLU A 71 10.52 0.31 8.98
C GLU A 71 9.81 -0.90 9.60
N GLU A 72 8.65 -1.29 9.08
CA GLU A 72 7.88 -2.44 9.58
C GLU A 72 8.66 -3.76 9.48
N VAL A 73 9.32 -4.05 8.35
CA VAL A 73 10.04 -5.32 8.15
C VAL A 73 11.39 -5.40 8.86
N ASN A 74 11.93 -4.27 9.32
CA ASN A 74 13.22 -4.19 10.02
C ASN A 74 13.08 -3.87 11.53
N SER A 75 11.85 -3.82 12.05
CA SER A 75 11.56 -3.56 13.47
C SER A 75 11.64 -4.79 14.38
#